data_AF-A0A8C2XGG0-F1
#
_entry.id   AF-A0A8C2XGG0-F1
#
_cell.length_a   1.000
_cell.length_b   1.000
_cell.length_c   1.000
_cell.angle_alpha   90.00
_cell.angle_beta   90.00
_cell.angle_gamma   90.00
#
_symmetry.space_group_name_H-M   'P 1'
#
loop_
_entity.id
_entity.type
_entity.pdbx_description
1 polymer ?
#
loop_
_entity_poly.entity_id
_entity_poly.type
_entity_poly.pdbx_seq_one_letter_code
_entity_poly.pdbx_strand_id
1 'polypeptide(L)'
;MGQKISGGIKSVDSRGESGGSPSYRPSAQHRQHPELRGPDFAKPPRLDLLLDMPCAGLETQLRHAWNSDDRSLNIFIKDDDKLTFHRHPVAQSTDCIRGRVGYTRGLHVWRIHWPSRQRGTHAVVGVATSEAALHSVGYTALVGSDCESWGWDLGRNRLYHDSKNRAHSSLPSYPCFLEPEESFTLPDSLLVILDMDEGTLSFMVDGQYLGVAFRGLKGKKLYPVVSAVWGHCEIAMKYINGLDPEPLPLMDLCRRAARMALGRERLQEIESLPLPQSLKDYLQYQ
;
A
#
# COMPACT_ATOMS: atom_id res chain seq x y z
N MET A 1 -40.98 49.90 -16.45
CA MET A 1 -41.50 49.28 -15.20
C MET A 1 -40.68 48.02 -14.98
N GLY A 2 -39.86 47.80 -13.97
CA GLY A 2 -39.66 48.41 -12.66
C GLY A 2 -39.19 47.24 -11.78
N GLN A 3 -37.90 47.21 -11.43
CA GLN A 3 -37.31 46.24 -10.50
C GLN A 3 -38.04 46.26 -9.15
N LYS A 4 -38.17 45.10 -8.49
CA LYS A 4 -38.31 45.04 -7.03
C LYS A 4 -37.44 43.92 -6.45
N ILE A 5 -36.36 44.37 -5.84
CA ILE A 5 -35.46 43.68 -4.93
C ILE A 5 -36.13 43.77 -3.55
N SER A 6 -36.25 42.65 -2.83
CA SER A 6 -36.69 42.65 -1.42
C SER A 6 -35.48 42.36 -0.55
N GLY A 7 -35.00 43.40 0.12
CA GLY A 7 -34.01 43.31 1.19
C GLY A 7 -34.68 43.07 2.53
N GLY A 8 -34.05 42.24 3.36
CA GLY A 8 -34.37 42.07 4.76
C GLY A 8 -33.08 42.08 5.57
N ILE A 9 -32.79 43.20 6.22
CA ILE A 9 -31.70 43.39 7.19
C ILE A 9 -32.28 43.15 8.59
N LYS A 10 -31.65 42.30 9.39
CA LYS A 10 -31.68 42.30 10.87
C LYS A 10 -30.29 41.84 11.36
N SER A 11 -29.42 42.80 11.68
CA SER A 11 -29.09 43.28 13.04
C SER A 11 -28.12 42.35 13.78
N VAL A 12 -26.90 42.86 13.93
CA VAL A 12 -25.77 42.34 14.69
C VAL A 12 -26.02 42.59 16.18
N ASP A 13 -25.80 41.59 17.02
CA ASP A 13 -25.44 41.79 18.43
C ASP A 13 -24.11 41.07 18.72
N SER A 14 -23.16 41.84 19.24
CA SER A 14 -21.81 41.43 19.60
C SER A 14 -21.69 41.36 21.13
N ARG A 15 -21.10 40.27 21.65
CA ARG A 15 -20.49 40.07 22.99
C ARG A 15 -20.24 38.56 23.13
N GLY A 16 -19.09 37.98 23.42
CA GLY A 16 -17.75 38.43 23.78
C GLY A 16 -17.04 37.19 24.37
N GLU A 17 -15.75 37.00 24.05
CA GLU A 17 -14.75 36.16 24.76
C GLU A 17 -15.04 34.64 24.86
N SER A 18 -14.10 33.68 24.84
CA SER A 18 -12.64 33.64 24.81
C SER A 18 -12.22 32.17 24.53
N GLY A 19 -11.03 31.99 23.94
CA GLY A 19 -10.14 30.81 24.03
C GLY A 19 -10.71 29.39 23.99
N GLY A 20 -10.54 28.71 22.85
CA GLY A 20 -10.64 27.25 22.78
C GLY A 20 -10.25 26.72 21.41
N SER A 21 -8.99 26.31 21.24
CA SER A 21 -8.50 25.60 20.05
C SER A 21 -9.40 24.40 19.74
N PRO A 22 -9.82 24.17 18.48
CA PRO A 22 -10.60 22.98 18.16
C PRO A 22 -9.67 21.77 18.29
N SER A 23 -9.91 20.97 19.32
CA SER A 23 -9.31 19.65 19.47
C SER A 23 -9.67 18.81 18.25
N TYR A 24 -8.64 18.37 17.54
CA TYR A 24 -8.74 17.45 16.42
C TYR A 24 -9.19 16.09 16.99
N ARG A 25 -10.50 15.91 17.18
CA ARG A 25 -11.07 14.58 17.32
C ARG A 25 -10.99 13.92 15.94
N PRO A 26 -10.33 12.75 15.80
CA PRO A 26 -10.49 11.98 14.58
C PRO A 26 -11.97 11.64 14.48
N SER A 27 -12.64 12.16 13.46
CA SER A 27 -13.98 11.75 13.10
C SER A 27 -13.93 10.25 12.85
N ALA A 28 -14.69 9.49 13.65
CA ALA A 28 -14.98 8.08 13.44
C ALA A 28 -15.91 7.91 12.21
N GLN A 29 -15.44 8.36 11.05
CA GLN A 29 -16.14 8.23 9.79
C GLN A 29 -15.19 7.62 8.76
N HIS A 30 -15.68 6.54 8.16
CA HIS A 30 -15.22 5.89 6.94
C HIS A 30 -14.15 4.79 7.05
N ARG A 31 -14.37 3.77 7.90
CA ARG A 31 -13.97 2.42 7.48
C ARG A 31 -14.99 1.92 6.46
N GLN A 32 -14.64 1.96 5.17
CA GLN A 32 -15.49 1.44 4.09
C GLN A 32 -15.55 -0.09 4.07
N HIS A 33 -14.65 -0.77 4.81
CA HIS A 33 -14.52 -2.22 4.82
C HIS A 33 -14.93 -2.82 6.18
N PRO A 34 -15.65 -3.96 6.19
CA PRO A 34 -15.95 -4.70 7.41
C PRO A 34 -14.67 -5.12 8.13
N GLU A 35 -14.63 -5.07 9.47
CA GLU A 35 -13.52 -5.65 10.23
C GLU A 35 -13.46 -7.16 10.00
N LEU A 36 -12.35 -7.63 9.45
CA LEU A 36 -12.13 -9.05 9.21
C LEU A 36 -11.68 -9.72 10.48
N ARG A 37 -12.38 -10.80 10.83
CA ARG A 37 -12.10 -11.62 12.02
C ARG A 37 -11.76 -13.03 11.56
N GLY A 38 -10.67 -13.56 12.07
CA GLY A 38 -10.19 -14.90 11.75
C GLY A 38 -8.67 -14.97 11.80
N PRO A 39 -8.09 -16.16 12.03
CA PRO A 39 -6.65 -16.33 12.13
C PRO A 39 -5.92 -15.94 10.84
N ASP A 40 -6.54 -16.15 9.67
CA ASP A 40 -5.95 -15.81 8.37
C ASP A 40 -5.86 -14.30 8.10
N PHE A 41 -6.66 -13.49 8.80
CA PHE A 41 -6.69 -12.03 8.71
C PHE A 41 -5.94 -11.34 9.85
N ALA A 42 -5.40 -12.12 10.79
CA ALA A 42 -4.54 -11.60 11.84
C ALA A 42 -3.19 -11.16 11.24
N LYS A 43 -2.79 -9.92 11.53
CA LYS A 43 -1.50 -9.40 11.08
C LYS A 43 -0.36 -10.24 11.69
N PRO A 44 0.58 -10.79 10.89
CA PRO A 44 1.71 -11.53 11.42
C PRO A 44 2.58 -10.68 12.37
N PRO A 45 3.14 -11.24 13.47
CA PRO A 45 3.92 -10.47 14.44
C PRO A 45 5.12 -9.71 13.85
N ARG A 46 5.82 -10.29 12.85
CA ARG A 46 6.94 -9.62 12.15
C ARG A 46 6.45 -8.42 11.34
N LEU A 47 5.29 -8.53 10.68
CA LEU A 47 4.68 -7.42 9.97
C LEU A 47 4.23 -6.30 10.92
N ASP A 48 3.66 -6.66 12.07
CA ASP A 48 3.26 -5.68 13.07
C ASP A 48 4.44 -4.88 13.61
N LEU A 49 5.54 -5.56 13.94
CA LEU A 49 6.77 -4.89 14.35
C LEU A 49 7.31 -3.99 13.24
N LEU A 50 7.40 -4.49 12.01
CA LEU A 50 7.94 -3.72 10.88
C LEU A 50 7.20 -2.40 10.68
N LEU A 51 5.88 -2.42 10.83
CA LEU A 51 5.03 -1.25 10.67
C LEU A 51 5.03 -0.30 11.88
N ASP A 52 5.52 -0.72 13.04
CA ASP A 52 5.72 0.16 14.22
C ASP A 52 7.08 0.88 14.17
N MET A 53 8.03 0.40 13.36
CA MET A 53 9.29 1.09 13.12
C MET A 53 9.08 2.38 12.31
N PRO A 54 9.90 3.44 12.51
CA PRO A 54 9.91 4.60 11.65
C PRO A 54 10.09 4.20 10.19
N CYS A 55 9.34 4.82 9.28
CA CYS A 55 9.47 4.54 7.85
C CYS A 55 10.90 4.82 7.37
N ALA A 56 11.38 4.03 6.43
CA ALA A 56 12.65 4.22 5.77
C ALA A 56 12.77 5.65 5.21
N GLY A 57 13.95 6.27 5.41
CA GLY A 57 14.25 7.61 4.90
C GLY A 57 14.25 7.69 3.37
N LEU A 58 14.23 8.92 2.84
CA LEU A 58 14.09 9.19 1.40
C LEU A 58 15.18 8.49 0.55
N GLU A 59 16.43 8.47 1.00
CA GLU A 59 17.51 7.79 0.28
C GLU A 59 17.22 6.30 0.07
N THR A 60 16.77 5.60 1.13
CA THR A 60 16.35 4.20 1.03
C THR A 60 15.11 4.06 0.15
N GLN A 61 14.13 4.96 0.25
CA GLN A 61 12.97 4.93 -0.65
C GLN A 61 13.38 5.03 -2.12
N LEU A 62 14.33 5.91 -2.45
CA LEU A 62 14.85 6.08 -3.82
C LEU A 62 15.64 4.85 -4.31
N ARG A 63 16.41 4.20 -3.44
CA ARG A 63 17.09 2.92 -3.79
C ARG A 63 16.11 1.83 -4.19
N HIS A 64 14.93 1.80 -3.57
CA HIS A 64 13.89 0.81 -3.81
C HIS A 64 12.80 1.28 -4.80
N ALA A 65 12.93 2.47 -5.38
CA ALA A 65 11.95 3.07 -6.27
C ALA A 65 11.82 2.31 -7.60
N TRP A 66 10.96 2.82 -8.49
CA TRP A 66 10.85 2.34 -9.86
C TRP A 66 12.20 2.42 -10.61
N ASN A 67 12.42 1.47 -11.50
CA ASN A 67 13.63 1.37 -12.30
C ASN A 67 13.43 2.02 -13.68
N SER A 68 14.21 3.07 -13.99
CA SER A 68 14.15 3.76 -15.28
C SER A 68 14.58 2.89 -16.45
N ASP A 69 15.37 1.85 -16.16
CA ASP A 69 16.03 1.00 -17.15
C ASP A 69 15.30 -0.34 -17.32
N ASP A 70 14.24 -0.58 -16.55
CA ASP A 70 13.49 -1.83 -16.52
C ASP A 70 11.97 -1.58 -16.50
N ARG A 71 11.48 -1.12 -17.67
CA ARG A 71 10.12 -0.62 -17.89
C ARG A 71 9.67 -0.80 -19.34
N SER A 72 8.36 -0.73 -19.57
CA SER A 72 7.82 -0.40 -20.89
C SER A 72 8.33 0.96 -21.36
N LEU A 73 8.55 1.09 -22.68
CA LEU A 73 8.91 2.36 -23.32
C LEU A 73 7.80 3.41 -23.19
N ASN A 74 6.55 3.00 -22.96
CA ASN A 74 5.40 3.89 -22.79
C ASN A 74 5.26 4.47 -21.37
N ILE A 75 6.19 4.17 -20.47
CA ILE A 75 6.24 4.66 -19.10
C ILE A 75 7.51 5.48 -18.91
N PHE A 76 7.49 6.57 -18.16
CA PHE A 76 8.69 7.26 -17.72
C PHE A 76 8.59 7.64 -16.24
N ILE A 77 9.72 7.75 -15.55
CA ILE A 77 9.78 8.22 -14.17
C ILE A 77 9.77 9.75 -14.19
N LYS A 78 8.95 10.39 -13.36
CA LYS A 78 8.84 11.84 -13.32
C LYS A 78 10.15 12.49 -12.84
N ASP A 79 10.39 13.73 -13.28
CA ASP A 79 11.62 14.45 -12.89
C ASP A 79 11.54 15.10 -11.52
N ASP A 80 10.36 15.61 -11.18
CA ASP A 80 10.01 16.22 -9.90
C ASP A 80 9.73 15.20 -8.79
N ASP A 81 9.33 13.97 -9.14
CA ASP A 81 9.07 12.88 -8.20
C ASP A 81 9.61 11.53 -8.70
N LYS A 82 10.81 11.18 -8.26
CA LYS A 82 11.49 9.93 -8.65
C LYS A 82 10.86 8.67 -8.07
N LEU A 83 9.86 8.79 -7.19
CA LEU A 83 9.08 7.66 -6.66
C LEU A 83 7.85 7.34 -7.51
N THR A 84 7.55 8.19 -8.50
CA THR A 84 6.33 8.11 -9.31
C THR A 84 6.69 7.98 -10.79
N PHE A 85 6.03 7.04 -11.47
CA PHE A 85 6.06 6.99 -12.93
C PHE A 85 4.78 7.56 -13.53
N HIS A 86 4.87 8.00 -14.77
CA HIS A 86 3.76 8.43 -15.61
C HIS A 86 3.68 7.53 -16.84
N ARG A 87 2.46 7.14 -17.24
CA ARG A 87 2.21 6.35 -18.46
C ARG A 87 1.70 7.24 -19.61
N HIS A 88 2.33 7.17 -20.78
CA HIS A 88 1.84 7.83 -22.00
C HIS A 88 0.46 7.31 -22.41
N PRO A 89 -0.41 8.13 -23.04
CA PRO A 89 -1.77 7.76 -23.44
C PRO A 89 -1.77 6.90 -24.71
N VAL A 90 -1.13 5.73 -24.66
CA VAL A 90 -1.04 4.78 -25.79
C VAL A 90 -2.26 3.85 -25.76
N ALA A 91 -3.02 3.87 -26.84
CA ALA A 91 -4.19 3.00 -27.01
C ALA A 91 -3.79 1.54 -27.24
N GLN A 92 -4.65 0.61 -26.82
CA GLN A 92 -4.44 -0.84 -26.98
C GLN A 92 -3.06 -1.30 -26.49
N SER A 93 -2.63 -0.79 -25.34
CA SER A 93 -1.34 -1.11 -24.73
C SER A 93 -1.52 -1.36 -23.23
N THR A 94 -0.87 -2.40 -22.74
CA THR A 94 -0.66 -2.66 -21.31
C THR A 94 0.82 -2.51 -21.02
N ASP A 95 1.15 -1.73 -20.00
CA ASP A 95 2.53 -1.31 -19.74
C ASP A 95 2.90 -1.52 -18.27
N CYS A 96 4.06 -2.11 -18.04
CA CYS A 96 4.59 -2.41 -16.72
C CYS A 96 5.93 -1.71 -16.46
N ILE A 97 6.29 -1.66 -15.19
CA ILE A 97 7.60 -1.22 -14.70
C ILE A 97 7.94 -1.98 -13.43
N ARG A 98 9.21 -2.37 -13.28
CA ARG A 98 9.73 -3.03 -12.07
C ARG A 98 10.41 -2.04 -11.13
N GLY A 99 10.41 -2.36 -9.84
CA GLY A 99 11.27 -1.71 -8.85
C GLY A 99 12.75 -2.05 -9.07
N ARG A 100 13.66 -1.21 -8.56
CA ARG A 100 15.12 -1.38 -8.70
C ARG A 100 15.65 -2.61 -7.97
N VAL A 101 15.06 -2.95 -6.83
CA VAL A 101 15.54 -4.02 -5.95
C VAL A 101 14.69 -5.27 -6.13
N GLY A 102 15.36 -6.38 -6.43
CA GLY A 102 14.76 -7.72 -6.42
C GLY A 102 15.11 -8.42 -5.11
N TYR A 103 14.08 -8.79 -4.35
CA TYR A 103 14.22 -9.39 -3.03
C TYR A 103 14.34 -10.91 -3.11
N THR A 104 15.18 -11.49 -2.26
CA THR A 104 15.45 -12.94 -2.21
C THR A 104 15.29 -13.55 -0.82
N ARG A 105 15.20 -12.71 0.22
CA ARG A 105 15.11 -13.05 1.65
C ARG A 105 14.46 -11.88 2.38
N GLY A 106 13.97 -12.11 3.59
CA GLY A 106 13.41 -11.09 4.46
C GLY A 106 11.95 -10.74 4.17
N LEU A 107 11.39 -9.94 5.06
CA LEU A 107 10.07 -9.33 4.94
C LEU A 107 10.22 -7.90 4.43
N HIS A 108 9.52 -7.55 3.36
CA HIS A 108 9.58 -6.23 2.74
C HIS A 108 8.18 -5.65 2.58
N VAL A 109 8.02 -4.37 2.91
CA VAL A 109 6.76 -3.67 2.74
C VAL A 109 6.99 -2.40 1.93
N TRP A 110 6.14 -2.19 0.94
CA TRP A 110 6.06 -0.92 0.21
C TRP A 110 4.60 -0.51 0.02
N ARG A 111 4.39 0.78 -0.12
CA ARG A 111 3.09 1.39 -0.41
C ARG A 111 3.01 1.70 -1.90
N ILE A 112 1.89 1.33 -2.50
CA ILE A 112 1.48 1.81 -3.82
C ILE A 112 0.43 2.89 -3.60
N HIS A 113 0.63 4.05 -4.22
CA HIS A 113 -0.40 5.06 -4.38
C HIS A 113 -0.77 5.12 -5.85
N TRP A 114 -2.00 4.72 -6.15
CA TRP A 114 -2.58 4.70 -7.48
C TRP A 114 -4.01 5.24 -7.39
N PRO A 115 -4.23 6.50 -7.83
CA PRO A 115 -5.55 7.11 -7.85
C PRO A 115 -6.58 6.22 -8.51
N SER A 116 -7.68 5.94 -7.81
CA SER A 116 -8.77 5.07 -8.25
C SER A 116 -9.32 5.44 -9.62
N ARG A 117 -9.44 6.75 -9.90
CA ARG A 117 -9.88 7.31 -11.19
C ARG A 117 -8.91 7.10 -12.35
N GLN A 118 -7.69 6.63 -12.08
CA GLN A 118 -6.62 6.39 -13.07
C GLN A 118 -6.30 4.90 -13.26
N ARG A 119 -7.19 3.99 -12.83
CA ARG A 119 -6.97 2.53 -12.94
C ARG A 119 -7.38 1.96 -14.29
N GLY A 120 -8.47 2.46 -14.86
CA GLY A 120 -9.01 1.95 -16.12
C GLY A 120 -9.52 0.51 -16.00
N THR A 121 -9.45 -0.24 -17.10
CA THR A 121 -10.03 -1.59 -17.18
C THR A 121 -9.16 -2.67 -16.54
N HIS A 122 -7.86 -2.45 -16.39
CA HIS A 122 -6.92 -3.40 -15.77
C HIS A 122 -5.85 -2.61 -15.00
N ALA A 123 -5.87 -2.73 -13.68
CA ALA A 123 -4.87 -2.17 -12.80
C ALA A 123 -4.39 -3.28 -11.87
N VAL A 124 -3.19 -3.77 -12.12
CA VAL A 124 -2.66 -4.94 -11.40
C VAL A 124 -1.42 -4.55 -10.63
N VAL A 125 -1.36 -4.95 -9.36
CA VAL A 125 -0.21 -4.72 -8.46
C VAL A 125 0.33 -6.06 -7.98
N GLY A 126 1.65 -6.22 -7.94
CA GLY A 126 2.22 -7.42 -7.35
C GLY A 126 3.74 -7.50 -7.46
N VAL A 127 4.24 -8.70 -7.75
CA VAL A 127 5.67 -9.00 -7.87
C VAL A 127 5.95 -9.84 -9.11
N ALA A 128 7.17 -9.73 -9.63
CA ALA A 128 7.61 -10.48 -10.80
C ALA A 128 9.09 -10.85 -10.73
N THR A 129 9.49 -11.86 -11.50
CA THR A 129 10.90 -12.13 -11.82
C THR A 129 11.42 -11.12 -12.84
N SER A 130 12.72 -11.19 -13.17
CA SER A 130 13.31 -10.42 -14.27
C SER A 130 12.78 -10.81 -15.65
N GLU A 131 12.27 -12.03 -15.79
CA GLU A 131 11.85 -12.61 -17.06
C GLU A 131 10.42 -12.21 -17.46
N ALA A 132 9.61 -11.72 -16.51
CA ALA A 132 8.25 -11.29 -16.80
C ALA A 132 8.24 -10.16 -17.84
N ALA A 133 7.37 -10.28 -18.85
CA ALA A 133 7.21 -9.26 -19.88
C ALA A 133 6.66 -7.95 -19.29
N LEU A 134 7.20 -6.81 -19.75
CA LEU A 134 6.77 -5.49 -19.28
C LEU A 134 5.84 -4.74 -20.23
N HIS A 135 5.46 -5.35 -21.35
CA HIS A 135 4.54 -4.76 -22.30
C HIS A 135 3.70 -5.85 -22.97
N SER A 136 2.46 -5.52 -23.31
CA SER A 136 1.59 -6.33 -24.15
C SER A 136 0.70 -5.43 -24.99
N VAL A 137 0.41 -5.87 -26.21
CA VAL A 137 -0.65 -5.30 -27.04
C VAL A 137 -2.01 -5.65 -26.42
N GLY A 138 -2.96 -4.72 -26.52
CA GLY A 138 -4.30 -4.80 -25.94
C GLY A 138 -4.34 -4.38 -24.47
N TYR A 139 -5.56 -4.34 -23.92
CA TYR A 139 -5.80 -4.08 -22.50
C TYR A 139 -5.96 -5.40 -21.75
N THR A 140 -4.98 -5.76 -20.93
CA THR A 140 -4.90 -7.06 -20.26
C THR A 140 -4.42 -6.92 -18.82
N ALA A 141 -4.72 -7.92 -17.98
CA ALA A 141 -4.03 -8.11 -16.71
C ALA A 141 -2.67 -8.78 -17.00
N LEU A 142 -1.65 -7.98 -17.35
CA LEU A 142 -0.35 -8.50 -17.80
C LEU A 142 0.45 -9.12 -16.65
N VAL A 143 0.54 -8.42 -15.50
CA VAL A 143 1.11 -9.01 -14.28
C VAL A 143 0.20 -10.15 -13.82
N GLY A 144 0.78 -11.34 -13.63
CA GLY A 144 0.06 -12.57 -13.31
C GLY A 144 -0.41 -13.37 -14.53
N SER A 145 -0.14 -12.91 -15.75
CA SER A 145 -0.60 -13.60 -16.96
C SER A 145 0.14 -14.90 -17.26
N ASP A 146 1.38 -15.02 -16.78
CA ASP A 146 2.28 -16.16 -16.93
C ASP A 146 2.85 -16.59 -15.56
N CYS A 147 3.78 -17.56 -15.58
CA CYS A 147 4.42 -18.09 -14.38
C CYS A 147 5.50 -17.18 -13.76
N GLU A 148 5.83 -16.07 -14.43
CA GLU A 148 6.93 -15.16 -14.03
C GLU A 148 6.44 -14.02 -13.14
N SER A 149 5.12 -13.91 -12.91
CA SER A 149 4.53 -12.83 -12.14
C SER A 149 3.31 -13.26 -11.32
N TRP A 150 3.04 -12.50 -10.25
CA TRP A 150 1.91 -12.68 -9.33
C TRP A 150 1.27 -11.33 -9.07
N GLY A 151 -0.02 -11.18 -9.36
CA GLY A 151 -0.69 -9.88 -9.36
C GLY A 151 -2.11 -9.90 -8.82
N TRP A 152 -2.49 -8.83 -8.14
CA TRP A 152 -3.87 -8.54 -7.74
C TRP A 152 -4.46 -7.46 -8.64
N ASP A 153 -5.50 -7.82 -9.41
CA ASP A 153 -6.29 -6.87 -10.19
C ASP A 153 -7.23 -6.10 -9.25
N LEU A 154 -6.94 -4.82 -9.08
CA LEU A 154 -7.62 -3.93 -8.14
C LEU A 154 -9.07 -3.62 -8.56
N GLY A 155 -9.40 -3.73 -9.84
CA GLY A 155 -10.76 -3.47 -10.33
C GLY A 155 -11.66 -4.70 -10.21
N ARG A 156 -11.07 -5.90 -10.42
CA ARG A 156 -11.81 -7.17 -10.38
C ARG A 156 -11.76 -7.88 -9.04
N ASN A 157 -10.90 -7.43 -8.13
CA ASN A 157 -10.64 -8.12 -6.87
C ASN A 157 -10.27 -9.59 -7.09
N ARG A 158 -9.36 -9.84 -8.04
CA ARG A 158 -8.93 -11.20 -8.42
C ARG A 158 -7.42 -11.34 -8.45
N LEU A 159 -6.95 -12.52 -8.09
CA LEU A 159 -5.55 -12.88 -8.10
C LEU A 159 -5.19 -13.60 -9.41
N TYR A 160 -4.11 -13.13 -10.02
CA TYR A 160 -3.57 -13.62 -11.28
C TYR A 160 -2.17 -14.17 -11.04
N HIS A 161 -1.97 -15.42 -11.45
CA HIS A 161 -0.67 -16.06 -11.59
C HIS A 161 -0.85 -17.22 -12.58
N ASP A 162 -0.02 -17.26 -13.61
CA ASP A 162 -0.13 -18.23 -14.70
C ASP A 162 -1.55 -18.27 -15.31
N SER A 163 -2.20 -17.10 -15.39
CA SER A 163 -3.63 -17.05 -15.67
C SER A 163 -3.99 -17.45 -17.10
N LYS A 164 -3.07 -17.32 -18.07
CA LYS A 164 -3.29 -17.75 -19.45
C LYS A 164 -3.43 -19.28 -19.57
N ASN A 165 -2.83 -20.03 -18.65
CA ASN A 165 -2.91 -21.49 -18.58
C ASN A 165 -4.02 -21.99 -17.64
N ARG A 166 -4.85 -21.08 -17.11
CA ARG A 166 -5.93 -21.39 -16.16
C ARG A 166 -7.27 -20.93 -16.69
N ALA A 167 -8.33 -21.63 -16.29
CA ALA A 167 -9.69 -21.19 -16.59
C ALA A 167 -9.99 -19.90 -15.80
N HIS A 168 -10.62 -18.91 -16.43
CA HIS A 168 -10.99 -17.66 -15.75
C HIS A 168 -11.88 -17.85 -14.51
N SER A 169 -12.70 -18.91 -14.48
CA SER A 169 -13.53 -19.27 -13.33
C SER A 169 -12.73 -19.80 -12.13
N SER A 170 -11.49 -20.24 -12.34
CA SER A 170 -10.59 -20.75 -11.29
C SER A 170 -9.73 -19.66 -10.63
N LEU A 171 -9.80 -18.42 -11.11
CA LEU A 171 -9.04 -17.32 -10.54
C LEU A 171 -9.64 -16.92 -9.19
N PRO A 172 -8.88 -16.99 -8.08
CA PRO A 172 -9.41 -16.68 -6.76
C PRO A 172 -9.83 -15.21 -6.64
N SER A 173 -10.97 -14.97 -6.00
CA SER A 173 -11.31 -13.64 -5.48
C SER A 173 -10.34 -13.26 -4.35
N TYR A 174 -10.00 -11.98 -4.27
CA TYR A 174 -9.22 -11.43 -3.17
C TYR A 174 -9.70 -10.03 -2.79
N PRO A 175 -10.02 -9.79 -1.51
CA PRO A 175 -9.86 -10.74 -0.40
C PRO A 175 -10.75 -12.00 -0.47
N CYS A 176 -10.32 -13.09 0.17
CA CYS A 176 -10.95 -14.41 0.01
C CYS A 176 -12.36 -14.54 0.61
N PHE A 177 -12.78 -13.59 1.43
CA PHE A 177 -14.13 -13.53 2.02
C PHE A 177 -15.16 -12.88 1.10
N LEU A 178 -14.73 -12.30 -0.03
CA LEU A 178 -15.66 -11.66 -0.95
C LEU A 178 -16.56 -12.70 -1.61
N GLU A 179 -17.86 -12.50 -1.46
CA GLU A 179 -18.85 -13.24 -2.23
C GLU A 179 -18.76 -12.88 -3.72
N PRO A 180 -19.16 -13.76 -4.66
CA PRO A 180 -18.99 -13.55 -6.10
C PRO A 180 -19.55 -12.24 -6.67
N GLU A 181 -20.55 -11.65 -6.01
CA GLU A 181 -21.23 -10.41 -6.42
C GLU A 181 -20.85 -9.19 -5.56
N GLU A 182 -20.01 -9.37 -4.53
CA GLU A 182 -19.64 -8.29 -3.62
C GLU A 182 -18.51 -7.42 -4.19
N SER A 183 -18.76 -6.10 -4.24
CA SER A 183 -17.75 -5.15 -4.69
C SER A 183 -16.87 -4.67 -3.53
N PHE A 184 -15.58 -5.01 -3.56
CA PHE A 184 -14.58 -4.42 -2.67
C PHE A 184 -13.95 -3.19 -3.35
N THR A 185 -14.34 -2.00 -2.92
CA THR A 185 -13.83 -0.75 -3.51
C THR A 185 -12.53 -0.36 -2.84
N LEU A 186 -11.43 -0.37 -3.60
CA LEU A 186 -10.11 -0.04 -3.06
C LEU A 186 -9.84 1.48 -3.02
N PRO A 187 -9.33 2.02 -1.90
CA PRO A 187 -8.87 3.40 -1.81
C PRO A 187 -7.62 3.61 -2.68
N ASP A 188 -7.18 4.86 -2.82
CA ASP A 188 -6.05 5.20 -3.70
C ASP A 188 -4.72 4.59 -3.24
N SER A 189 -4.58 4.17 -1.98
CA SER A 189 -3.32 3.60 -1.46
C SER A 189 -3.51 2.23 -0.84
N LEU A 190 -2.55 1.35 -1.06
CA LEU A 190 -2.47 0.04 -0.42
C LEU A 190 -1.01 -0.29 -0.05
N LEU A 191 -0.85 -1.17 0.93
CA LEU A 191 0.45 -1.76 1.26
C LEU A 191 0.56 -3.13 0.60
N VAL A 192 1.74 -3.39 0.04
CA VAL A 192 2.16 -4.67 -0.49
C VAL A 192 3.18 -5.25 0.48
N ILE A 193 2.96 -6.50 0.89
CA ILE A 193 3.77 -7.21 1.87
C ILE A 193 4.34 -8.46 1.22
N LEU A 194 5.65 -8.47 0.99
CA LEU A 194 6.37 -9.62 0.46
C LEU A 194 7.23 -10.23 1.56
N ASP A 195 6.90 -11.45 1.98
CA ASP A 195 7.72 -12.24 2.89
C ASP A 195 8.47 -13.29 2.07
N MET A 196 9.75 -13.06 1.80
CA MET A 196 10.59 -14.02 1.06
C MET A 196 11.05 -15.19 1.93
N ASP A 197 10.99 -15.04 3.25
CA ASP A 197 11.34 -16.11 4.19
C ASP A 197 10.22 -17.15 4.25
N GLU A 198 8.95 -16.69 4.29
CA GLU A 198 7.75 -17.53 4.19
C GLU A 198 7.32 -17.81 2.75
N GLY A 199 7.84 -17.05 1.79
CA GLY A 199 7.51 -17.16 0.38
C GLY A 199 6.06 -16.79 0.11
N THR A 200 5.58 -15.70 0.70
CA THR A 200 4.21 -15.22 0.58
C THR A 200 4.12 -13.78 0.11
N LEU A 201 3.03 -13.47 -0.60
CA LEU A 201 2.64 -12.11 -0.96
C LEU A 201 1.25 -11.84 -0.37
N SER A 202 1.10 -10.71 0.31
CA SER A 202 -0.13 -10.28 0.95
C SER A 202 -0.34 -8.76 0.76
N PHE A 203 -1.55 -8.29 1.06
CA PHE A 203 -1.89 -6.87 0.96
C PHE A 203 -2.55 -6.36 2.24
N MET A 204 -2.45 -5.06 2.46
CA MET A 204 -3.14 -4.35 3.53
C MET A 204 -3.74 -3.05 2.99
N VAL A 205 -4.99 -2.80 3.34
CA VAL A 205 -5.79 -1.65 2.87
C VAL A 205 -6.45 -1.02 4.09
N ASP A 206 -6.39 0.31 4.22
CA ASP A 206 -6.94 1.05 5.38
C ASP A 206 -6.54 0.49 6.75
N GLY A 207 -5.30 -0.01 6.85
CA GLY A 207 -4.74 -0.61 8.07
C GLY A 207 -5.19 -2.04 8.35
N GLN A 208 -5.98 -2.64 7.47
CA GLN A 208 -6.53 -3.97 7.57
C GLN A 208 -5.77 -4.99 6.72
N TYR A 209 -5.22 -6.02 7.37
CA TYR A 209 -4.53 -7.11 6.68
C TYR A 209 -5.55 -8.02 6.00
N LEU A 210 -5.33 -8.30 4.71
CA LEU A 210 -6.32 -8.99 3.86
C LEU A 210 -6.02 -10.50 3.70
N GLY A 211 -5.05 -11.02 4.44
CA GLY A 211 -4.61 -12.41 4.33
C GLY A 211 -3.62 -12.65 3.21
N VAL A 212 -3.13 -13.88 3.10
CA VAL A 212 -2.14 -14.28 2.10
C VAL A 212 -2.80 -14.41 0.73
N ALA A 213 -2.29 -13.66 -0.26
CA ALA A 213 -2.72 -13.74 -1.64
C ALA A 213 -2.01 -14.86 -2.41
N PHE A 214 -0.68 -14.96 -2.26
CA PHE A 214 0.12 -15.97 -2.95
C PHE A 214 1.11 -16.66 -2.02
N ARG A 215 1.44 -17.91 -2.35
CA ARG A 215 2.42 -18.76 -1.67
C ARG A 215 3.39 -19.35 -2.70
N GLY A 216 4.49 -19.96 -2.23
CA GLY A 216 5.46 -20.64 -3.10
C GLY A 216 6.48 -19.71 -3.73
N LEU A 217 6.74 -18.56 -3.10
CA LEU A 217 7.68 -17.55 -3.60
C LEU A 217 9.13 -17.74 -3.12
N LYS A 218 9.38 -18.67 -2.19
CA LYS A 218 10.73 -18.95 -1.65
C LYS A 218 11.70 -19.35 -2.77
N GLY A 219 12.95 -18.93 -2.66
CA GLY A 219 14.02 -19.28 -3.61
C GLY A 219 13.99 -18.50 -4.92
N LYS A 220 13.07 -17.54 -5.07
CA LYS A 220 12.99 -16.63 -6.22
C LYS A 220 13.68 -15.30 -5.92
N LYS A 221 13.97 -14.52 -6.97
CA LYS A 221 14.29 -13.09 -6.86
C LYS A 221 13.13 -12.29 -7.43
N LEU A 222 12.42 -11.54 -6.57
CA LEU A 222 11.16 -10.91 -6.93
C LEU A 222 11.23 -9.39 -6.79
N TYR A 223 10.78 -8.69 -7.82
CA TYR A 223 10.74 -7.24 -7.92
C TYR A 223 9.30 -6.75 -7.76
N PRO A 224 9.07 -5.61 -7.08
CA PRO A 224 7.78 -4.92 -7.15
C PRO A 224 7.44 -4.63 -8.62
N VAL A 225 6.18 -4.84 -9.01
CA VAL A 225 5.72 -4.57 -10.38
C VAL A 225 4.25 -4.15 -10.38
N VAL A 226 3.88 -3.34 -11.37
CA VAL A 226 2.48 -3.07 -11.71
C VAL A 226 2.28 -3.19 -13.22
N SER A 227 1.06 -3.49 -13.67
CA SER A 227 0.63 -3.32 -15.07
C SER A 227 -0.52 -2.34 -15.16
N ALA A 228 -0.40 -1.32 -16.01
CA ALA A 228 -1.37 -0.25 -16.19
C ALA A 228 -1.80 -0.10 -17.66
N VAL A 229 -3.07 0.31 -17.85
CA VAL A 229 -3.67 0.56 -19.18
C VAL A 229 -4.19 1.99 -19.36
N TRP A 230 -4.29 2.77 -18.27
CA TRP A 230 -4.88 4.10 -18.28
C TRP A 230 -3.88 5.13 -18.84
N GLY A 231 -4.34 6.00 -19.74
CA GLY A 231 -3.51 7.09 -20.24
C GLY A 231 -3.31 8.17 -19.17
N HIS A 232 -2.09 8.66 -19.02
CA HIS A 232 -1.71 9.65 -18.01
C HIS A 232 -1.88 9.19 -16.56
N CYS A 233 -1.94 7.88 -16.30
CA CYS A 233 -1.88 7.44 -14.92
C CYS A 233 -0.50 7.72 -14.31
N GLU A 234 -0.53 8.11 -13.04
CA GLU A 234 0.65 8.27 -12.22
C GLU A 234 0.59 7.34 -11.02
N ILE A 235 1.61 6.50 -10.86
CA ILE A 235 1.66 5.51 -9.78
C ILE A 235 2.94 5.70 -8.99
N ALA A 236 2.78 6.01 -7.71
CA ALA A 236 3.89 6.17 -6.77
C ALA A 236 4.16 4.87 -6.01
N MET A 237 5.44 4.54 -5.81
CA MET A 237 5.87 3.48 -4.91
C MET A 237 6.79 4.05 -3.83
N LYS A 238 6.40 3.84 -2.57
CA LYS A 238 7.19 4.25 -1.40
C LYS A 238 7.54 3.03 -0.58
N TYR A 239 8.82 2.68 -0.55
CA TYR A 239 9.32 1.63 0.33
C TYR A 239 9.10 2.02 1.79
N ILE A 240 8.52 1.13 2.59
CA ILE A 240 8.21 1.39 3.99
C ILE A 240 9.35 0.94 4.88
N ASN A 241 9.66 -0.36 4.86
CA ASN A 241 10.76 -0.96 5.63
C ASN A 241 11.01 -2.41 5.20
N GLY A 242 12.08 -2.98 5.74
CA GLY A 242 12.42 -4.39 5.62
C GLY A 242 12.85 -4.99 6.95
N LEU A 243 12.66 -6.30 7.11
CA LEU A 243 13.23 -7.09 8.20
C LEU A 243 13.96 -8.29 7.62
N ASP A 244 15.20 -8.47 8.04
CA ASP A 244 15.96 -9.67 7.73
C ASP A 244 15.36 -10.93 8.40
N PRO A 245 15.65 -12.14 7.88
CA PRO A 245 15.26 -13.41 8.49
C PRO A 245 15.82 -13.64 9.89
N GLU A 246 16.81 -12.85 10.31
CA GLU A 246 17.50 -13.04 11.57
C GLU A 246 16.59 -12.72 12.77
N PRO A 247 16.82 -13.38 13.92
CA PRO A 247 16.14 -13.03 15.16
C PRO A 247 16.33 -11.55 15.46
N LEU A 248 15.23 -10.88 15.74
CA LEU A 248 15.26 -9.48 16.10
C LEU A 248 16.07 -9.29 17.40
N PRO A 249 16.86 -8.20 17.52
CA PRO A 249 17.53 -7.88 18.77
C PRO A 249 16.53 -7.85 19.94
N LEU A 250 16.93 -8.41 21.09
CA LEU A 250 16.10 -8.42 22.31
C LEU A 250 15.60 -7.02 22.66
N MET A 251 16.44 -6.00 22.44
CA MET A 251 16.08 -4.61 22.63
C MET A 251 14.81 -4.25 21.82
N ASP A 252 14.76 -4.56 20.53
CA ASP A 252 13.61 -4.21 19.66
C ASP A 252 12.34 -4.96 20.09
N LEU A 253 12.48 -6.21 20.51
CA LEU A 253 11.38 -6.99 21.09
C LEU A 253 10.86 -6.36 22.39
N CYS A 254 11.76 -5.91 23.28
CA CYS A 254 11.40 -5.20 24.50
C CYS A 254 10.72 -3.86 24.21
N ARG A 255 11.23 -3.07 23.24
CA ARG A 255 10.61 -1.81 22.79
C ARG A 255 9.18 -2.06 22.37
N ARG A 256 8.97 -3.06 21.51
CA ARG A 256 7.65 -3.44 21.02
C ARG A 256 6.73 -3.87 22.16
N ALA A 257 7.18 -4.74 23.05
CA ALA A 257 6.37 -5.22 24.16
C ALA A 257 5.89 -4.05 25.05
N ALA A 258 6.77 -3.10 25.33
CA ALA A 258 6.42 -1.89 26.09
C ALA A 258 5.42 -1.00 25.33
N ARG A 259 5.65 -0.72 24.04
CA ARG A 259 4.74 0.09 23.21
C ARG A 259 3.37 -0.56 23.04
N MET A 260 3.32 -1.89 22.92
CA MET A 260 2.07 -2.67 22.90
C MET A 260 1.31 -2.57 24.22
N ALA A 261 2.00 -2.68 25.36
CA ALA A 261 1.38 -2.56 26.68
C ALA A 261 0.86 -1.14 26.95
N LEU A 262 1.56 -0.11 26.46
CA LEU A 262 1.08 1.27 26.49
C LEU A 262 -0.15 1.45 25.58
N GLY A 263 -0.15 0.84 24.40
CA GLY A 263 -1.17 1.07 23.38
C GLY A 263 -0.95 2.40 22.65
N ARG A 264 -1.42 2.47 21.41
CA ARG A 264 -1.13 3.58 20.48
C ARG A 264 -1.52 4.96 21.01
N GLU A 265 -2.63 5.05 21.74
CA GLU A 265 -3.14 6.33 22.25
C GLU A 265 -2.24 6.95 23.31
N ARG A 266 -1.54 6.13 24.09
CA ARG A 266 -0.67 6.58 25.20
C ARG A 266 0.80 6.68 24.81
N LEU A 267 1.15 6.52 23.53
CA LEU A 267 2.54 6.68 23.09
C LEU A 267 3.04 8.13 23.29
N GLN A 268 2.15 9.12 23.24
CA GLN A 268 2.51 10.51 23.54
C GLN A 268 2.77 10.74 25.04
N GLU A 269 2.31 9.84 25.90
CA GLU A 269 2.50 9.92 27.35
C GLU A 269 3.82 9.28 27.81
N ILE A 270 4.66 8.78 26.89
CA ILE A 270 5.97 8.18 27.23
C ILE A 270 6.82 9.14 28.07
N GLU A 271 6.73 10.44 27.79
CA GLU A 271 7.43 11.49 28.55
C GLU A 271 7.02 11.57 30.03
N SER A 272 5.79 11.14 30.36
CA SER A 272 5.28 11.11 31.74
C SER A 272 5.71 9.88 32.53
N LEU A 273 6.26 8.86 31.86
CA LEU A 273 6.65 7.61 32.52
C LEU A 273 7.82 7.84 33.48
N PRO A 274 7.86 7.14 34.63
CA PRO A 274 8.97 7.22 35.59
C PRO A 274 10.18 6.42 35.10
N LEU A 275 10.65 6.71 33.88
CA LEU A 275 11.77 6.06 33.21
C LEU A 275 12.90 7.08 32.97
N PRO A 276 14.18 6.64 32.94
CA PRO A 276 15.29 7.46 32.46
C PRO A 276 15.05 7.99 31.03
N GLN A 277 15.56 9.19 30.72
CA GLN A 277 15.36 9.82 29.41
C GLN A 277 15.82 8.93 28.25
N SER A 278 16.96 8.26 28.40
CA SER A 278 17.46 7.33 27.39
C SER A 278 16.50 6.19 27.05
N LEU A 279 15.70 5.71 28.02
CA LEU A 279 14.66 4.71 27.76
C LEU A 279 13.41 5.33 27.12
N LYS A 280 13.08 6.58 27.44
CA LYS A 280 11.99 7.30 26.78
C LYS A 280 12.30 7.57 25.31
N ASP A 281 13.50 8.06 25.02
CA ASP A 281 14.00 8.30 23.67
C ASP A 281 14.00 6.99 22.88
N TYR A 282 14.55 5.94 23.50
CA TYR A 282 14.54 4.60 22.96
C TYR A 282 13.13 4.10 22.59
N LEU A 283 12.13 4.29 23.46
CA LEU A 283 10.74 3.90 23.20
C LEU A 283 10.08 4.76 22.10
N GLN A 284 10.58 5.98 21.85
CA GLN A 284 10.08 6.91 20.84
C GLN A 284 10.82 6.86 19.51
N TYR A 285 11.88 6.05 19.40
CA TYR A 285 12.82 6.06 18.26
C TYR A 285 13.53 7.41 18.08
N GLN A 286 13.91 8.05 19.19
CA GLN A 286 14.72 9.27 19.24
C GLN A 286 16.16 8.97 19.63
#